data_AF-C0B6H5-F1
#
_entry.id   AF-C0B6H5-F1
#
_cell.length_a   1.000
_cell.length_b   1.000
_cell.length_c   1.000
_cell.angle_alpha   90.00
_cell.angle_beta   90.00
_cell.angle_gamma   90.00
#
_symmetry.space_group_name_H-M   'P 1'
#
loop_
_entity.id
_entity.type
_entity.pdbx_description
1 polymer ?
#
loop_
_entity_poly.entity_id
_entity_poly.type
_entity_poly.pdbx_seq_one_letter_code
_entity_poly.pdbx_strand_id
1 'polypeptide(L)' 'MNLKQLEAFVKVTESGSFSKAAKLLFLTQPTVSAHISSLEKELDSRLLSEIQRK' A
#
# COMPACT_ATOMS: atom_id res chain seq x y z
N MET A 1 10.57 8.68 -3.11
CA MET A 1 9.98 7.45 -3.66
C MET A 1 10.98 6.35 -3.43
N ASN A 2 10.59 5.20 -2.88
CA ASN A 2 11.47 4.07 -2.66
C ASN A 2 10.82 2.74 -3.09
N LEU A 3 11.64 1.70 -3.25
CA LEU A 3 11.17 0.40 -3.75
C LEU A 3 10.14 -0.26 -2.84
N LYS A 4 10.22 -0.03 -1.51
CA LYS A 4 9.27 -0.60 -0.54
C LYS A 4 7.88 -0.01 -0.65
N GLN A 5 7.77 1.27 -1.01
CA GLN A 5 6.50 1.93 -1.30
C GLN A 5 5.83 1.34 -2.55
N LEU A 6 6.61 1.15 -3.62
CA LEU A 6 6.13 0.52 -4.85
C LEU A 6 5.73 -0.95 -4.63
N GLU A 7 6.55 -1.71 -3.91
CA GLU A 7 6.28 -3.11 -3.58
C GLU A 7 4.99 -3.25 -2.75
N ALA A 8 4.79 -2.36 -1.77
CA ALA A 8 3.54 -2.26 -1.02
C ALA A 8 2.35 -1.95 -1.93
N PHE A 9 2.48 -0.98 -2.84
CA PHE A 9 1.41 -0.61 -3.78
C PHE A 9 1.01 -1.80 -4.66
N VAL A 10 1.97 -2.42 -5.36
CA VAL A 10 1.72 -3.59 -6.21
C VAL A 10 1.09 -4.74 -5.40
N LYS A 11 1.59 -5.01 -4.19
CA LYS A 11 1.04 -6.12 -3.41
C LYS A 11 -0.38 -5.84 -2.90
N VAL A 12 -0.69 -4.60 -2.54
CA VAL A 12 -2.05 -4.22 -2.12
C VAL A 12 -3.02 -4.30 -3.29
N THR A 13 -2.63 -3.85 -4.49
CA THR A 13 -3.47 -3.94 -5.68
C THR A 13 -3.71 -5.39 -6.12
N GLU A 14 -2.67 -6.23 -6.12
CA GLU A 14 -2.81 -7.67 -6.44
C GLU A 14 -3.67 -8.42 -5.43
N SER A 15 -3.52 -8.12 -4.14
CA SER A 15 -4.19 -8.86 -3.08
C SER A 15 -5.58 -8.33 -2.74
N GLY A 16 -5.90 -7.09 -3.14
CA GLY A 16 -7.14 -6.39 -2.80
C GLY A 16 -7.30 -6.09 -1.31
N SER A 17 -6.26 -6.25 -0.48
CA SER A 17 -6.36 -6.12 0.97
C SER A 17 -5.03 -5.72 1.61
N PHE A 18 -5.04 -4.64 2.39
CA PHE A 18 -3.87 -4.20 3.17
C PHE A 18 -3.37 -5.28 4.14
N SER A 19 -4.29 -5.96 4.84
CA SER A 19 -3.93 -7.01 5.78
C SER A 19 -3.33 -8.24 5.09
N LYS A 20 -3.80 -8.59 3.89
CA LYS A 20 -3.22 -9.69 3.10
C LYS A 20 -1.86 -9.30 2.53
N ALA A 21 -1.71 -8.09 2.01
CA ALA A 21 -0.43 -7.57 1.51
C ALA A 21 0.63 -7.53 2.62
N ALA A 22 0.27 -7.06 3.82
CA ALA A 22 1.15 -7.03 4.98
C ALA A 22 1.71 -8.42 5.31
N LYS A 23 0.85 -9.45 5.34
CA LYS A 23 1.27 -10.84 5.55
C LYS A 23 2.22 -11.33 4.45
N LEU A 24 1.94 -11.00 3.18
CA LEU A 24 2.76 -11.41 2.03
C LEU A 24 4.13 -10.71 1.99
N LEU A 25 4.22 -9.49 2.52
CA LEU A 25 5.46 -8.71 2.59
C LEU A 25 6.23 -8.90 3.90
N PHE A 26 5.74 -9.74 4.82
CA PHE A 26 6.28 -9.88 6.17
C PHE A 26 6.35 -8.55 6.93
N LEU A 27 5.32 -7.72 6.76
CA LEU A 27 5.16 -6.42 7.40
C LEU A 27 3.89 -6.38 8.24
N THR A 28 3.74 -5.35 9.06
CA THR A 28 2.47 -5.04 9.71
C THR A 28 1.57 -4.25 8.76
N GLN A 29 0.25 -4.35 8.95
CA GLN A 29 -0.71 -3.57 8.15
C GLN A 29 -0.49 -2.06 8.27
N PRO A 30 -0.18 -1.48 9.45
CA PRO A 30 0.17 -0.07 9.58
C PRO A 30 1.39 0.34 8.76
N THR A 31 2.43 -0.50 8.68
CA THR A 31 3.62 -0.21 7.86
C THR A 31 3.27 -0.15 6.37
N VAL A 32 2.48 -1.11 5.88
CA VAL A 32 2.01 -1.09 4.49
C VAL A 32 1.15 0.15 4.21
N SER A 33 0.24 0.50 5.12
CA SER A 33 -0.58 1.72 5.01
C SER A 33 0.29 2.98 4.94
N ALA A 34 1.30 3.10 5.80
CA ALA A 34 2.23 4.23 5.80
C ALA A 34 3.04 4.33 4.49
N HIS A 35 3.45 3.18 3.92
CA HIS A 35 4.11 3.13 2.62
C HIS A 35 3.22 3.66 1.49
N ILE A 36 1.95 3.25 1.44
CA ILE A 36 0.99 3.77 0.45
C ILE A 36 0.74 5.26 0.66
N SER A 37 0.42 5.70 1.88
CA SER A 37 0.12 7.10 2.17
C SER A 37 1.30 8.03 1.83
N SER A 38 2.53 7.57 2.10
CA SER A 38 3.73 8.32 1.73
C SER A 38 3.92 8.40 0.22
N LEU A 39 3.57 7.35 -0.53
CA LEU A 39 3.66 7.33 -1.99
C LEU A 39 2.60 8.24 -2.63
N GLU A 40 1.35 8.15 -2.16
CA GLU A 40 0.25 9.01 -2.61
C GLU A 40 0.58 10.49 -2.37
N LYS A 41 1.15 10.81 -1.21
CA LYS A 41 1.58 12.18 -0.88
C LYS A 41 2.68 12.69 -1.80
N GLU A 42 3.65 11.85 -2.14
CA GLU A 42 4.77 12.25 -3.00
C GLU A 42 4.34 12.46 -4.44
N LEU A 43 3.39 11.67 -4.93
CA LEU A 43 2.83 11.79 -6.27
C LEU A 43 1.71 12.81 -6.39
N ASP A 44 1.31 13.44 -5.28
CA ASP A 44 0.14 14.31 -5.17
C ASP A 44 -1.12 13.69 -5.82
N SER A 45 -1.31 12.38 -5.58
CA SER A 45 -2.33 11.59 -6.26
C SER A 45 -2.80 10.42 -5.42
N ARG A 46 -4.08 10.10 -5.51
CA ARG A 46 -4.68 8.93 -4.86
C ARG A 46 -4.51 7.70 -5.75
N LEU A 47 -3.82 6.70 -5.24
CA LEU A 47 -3.52 5.45 -5.94
C LEU A 47 -4.54 4.35 -5.63
N LEU A 48 -5.11 4.33 -4.40
CA LEU A 48 -6.04 3.29 -3.96
C LEU A 48 -7.40 3.86 -3.55
N SER A 49 -8.29 4.05 -4.52
CA SER A 49 -9.65 4.60 -4.29
C SER A 49 -10.66 3.58 -3.76
N GLU A 50 -10.64 2.34 -4.25
CA GLU A 50 -11.66 1.32 -3.91
C GLU A 50 -11.27 0.44 -2.71
N ILE A 51 -9.98 0.16 -2.53
CA ILE A 51 -9.48 -0.71 -1.44
C ILE A 51 -9.58 -0.02 -0.08
N GLN A 52 -9.54 1.32 -0.04
CA GLN A 52 -9.69 2.08 1.21
C GLN A 52 -11.15 2.19 1.70
N ARG A 53 -12.14 1.83 0.88
CA ARG A 53 -13.58 1.95 1.20
C ARG A 53 -14.22 0.65 1.71
N LYS A 54 -13.48 -0.46 1.69
CA LYS A 54 -13.89 -1.76 2.24
C LYS A 54 -13.14 -2.04 3.53
#